data_AF-A0A662KVS7-F1
#
_entry.id   AF-A0A662KVS7-F1
#
_cell.length_a   1.000
_cell.length_b   1.000
_cell.length_c   1.000
_cell.angle_alpha   90.00
_cell.angle_beta   90.00
_cell.angle_gamma   90.00
#
_symmetry.space_group_name_H-M   'P 1'
#
loop_
_entity.id
_entity.type
_entity.pdbx_description
1 polymer ?
#
loop_
_entity_poly.entity_id
_entity_poly.type
_entity_poly.pdbx_seq_one_letter_code
_entity_poly.pdbx_strand_id
1 'polypeptide(L)' 'MKKIAVMAIAFLLFIPFASINGNNVFLIKNTNGNILYVGGSGPNNYTSITEALGDASNGDTIFVYPGTYHE' A
#
# COMPACT_ATOMS: atom_id res chain seq x y z
N MET A 1 -5.57 -45.10 14.79
CA MET A 1 -6.83 -44.43 14.39
C MET A 1 -6.95 -43.02 14.98
N LYS A 2 -6.97 -42.83 16.31
CA LYS A 2 -7.12 -41.50 16.92
C LYS A 2 -6.02 -40.48 16.55
N LYS A 3 -4.74 -40.91 16.50
CA LYS A 3 -3.61 -40.02 16.12
C LYS A 3 -3.68 -39.54 14.67
N ILE A 4 -4.11 -40.43 13.76
CA ILE A 4 -4.26 -40.11 12.33
C ILE A 4 -5.39 -39.08 12.14
N ALA A 5 -6.50 -39.23 12.88
CA ALA A 5 -7.59 -38.26 12.88
C ALA A 5 -7.12 -36.87 13.38
N VAL A 6 -6.30 -36.82 14.44
CA VAL A 6 -5.75 -35.57 14.97
C VAL A 6 -4.83 -34.87 13.96
N MET A 7 -3.97 -35.61 13.25
CA MET A 7 -3.09 -35.01 12.24
C MET A 7 -3.86 -34.51 11.02
N ALA A 8 -4.93 -35.20 10.61
CA ALA A 8 -5.80 -34.75 9.53
C ALA A 8 -6.54 -33.46 9.89
N ILE A 9 -7.03 -33.35 11.14
CA ILE A 9 -7.71 -32.14 11.64
C ILE A 9 -6.71 -30.97 11.72
N ALA A 10 -5.49 -31.19 12.20
CA ALA A 10 -4.46 -30.16 12.26
C ALA A 10 -4.08 -29.64 10.88
N PHE A 11 -3.98 -30.52 9.87
CA PHE A 11 -3.70 -30.13 8.49
C PHE A 11 -4.87 -29.33 7.87
N LEU A 12 -6.12 -29.72 8.17
CA LEU A 12 -7.32 -29.02 7.71
C LEU A 12 -7.42 -27.60 8.27
N LEU A 13 -6.97 -27.38 9.50
CA LEU A 13 -6.94 -26.07 10.16
C LEU A 13 -5.89 -25.11 9.58
N PHE A 14 -4.92 -25.61 8.81
CA PHE A 14 -3.91 -24.78 8.15
C PHE A 14 -4.27 -24.34 6.73
N ILE A 15 -5.31 -24.94 6.12
CA ILE A 15 -5.81 -24.59 4.78
C ILE A 15 -6.27 -23.12 4.64
N PRO A 16 -6.87 -22.45 5.64
CA PRO A 16 -7.32 -21.06 5.49
C PRO A 16 -6.17 -20.08 5.19
N PHE A 17 -4.95 -20.38 5.65
CA PHE A 17 -3.77 -19.53 5.43
C PHE A 17 -3.18 -19.69 4.01
N ALA A 18 -3.45 -20.80 3.33
CA ALA A 18 -2.97 -21.04 1.97
C ALA A 18 -3.73 -20.25 0.90
N SER A 19 -4.86 -19.63 1.26
CA SER A 19 -5.76 -18.92 0.34
C SER A 19 -5.60 -17.38 0.35
N ILE A 20 -4.57 -16.84 0.99
CA ILE A 20 -4.27 -15.40 0.87
C ILE A 20 -3.49 -15.17 -0.43
N ASN A 21 -4.18 -15.31 -1.57
CA ASN A 21 -3.71 -14.75 -2.83
C ASN A 21 -4.00 -13.24 -2.79
N GLY A 22 -2.97 -12.43 -2.54
CA GLY A 22 -3.04 -10.96 -2.53
C GLY A 22 -3.40 -10.32 -3.88
N ASN A 23 -3.73 -11.11 -4.89
CA ASN A 23 -3.98 -10.67 -6.26
C ASN A 23 -5.43 -10.21 -6.48
N ASN A 24 -6.30 -10.38 -5.48
CA ASN A 24 -7.72 -10.02 -5.54
C ASN A 24 -8.01 -8.72 -4.79
N VAL A 25 -6.98 -7.91 -4.49
CA VAL A 25 -7.22 -6.50 -4.23
C VAL A 25 -7.72 -5.95 -5.56
N PHE A 26 -9.04 -5.96 -5.74
CA PHE A 26 -9.71 -5.07 -6.67
C PHE A 26 -9.24 -3.69 -6.25
N LEU A 27 -8.13 -3.25 -6.86
CA LEU A 27 -7.75 -1.88 -6.88
C LEU A 27 -8.98 -1.23 -7.49
N ILE A 28 -9.83 -0.67 -6.63
CA ILE A 28 -10.50 0.55 -6.98
C ILE A 28 -9.32 1.45 -7.34
N LYS A 29 -8.89 1.39 -8.60
CA LYS A 29 -8.01 2.37 -9.19
C LYS A 29 -8.89 3.58 -9.13
N ASN A 30 -8.78 4.27 -8.00
CA ASN A 30 -9.43 5.52 -7.76
C ASN A 30 -9.07 6.32 -9.01
N THR A 31 -10.07 6.65 -9.82
CA THR A 31 -9.84 7.46 -11.03
C THR A 31 -9.35 8.85 -10.65
N ASN A 32 -9.42 9.19 -9.37
CA ASN A 32 -8.72 10.29 -8.73
C ASN A 32 -7.25 9.86 -8.58
N GLY A 33 -6.33 10.60 -9.20
CA GLY A 33 -4.92 10.22 -9.28
C GLY A 33 -4.23 10.05 -7.94
N ASN A 34 -2.95 9.71 -7.99
CA ASN A 34 -2.14 9.47 -6.81
C ASN A 34 -2.01 10.75 -5.97
N ILE A 35 -1.80 10.58 -4.66
CA ILE A 35 -1.41 11.69 -3.80
C ILE A 35 0.11 11.61 -3.58
N LEU A 36 0.84 12.63 -4.02
CA LEU A 36 2.26 12.79 -3.78
C LEU A 36 2.45 13.72 -2.59
N TYR A 37 3.16 13.26 -1.56
CA TYR A 37 3.35 14.00 -0.32
C TYR A 37 4.71 14.70 -0.31
N VAL A 38 4.74 15.97 0.09
CA VAL A 38 5.99 16.76 0.22
C VAL A 38 6.20 17.14 1.68
N GLY A 39 7.37 16.82 2.24
CA GLY A 39 7.75 17.00 3.65
C GLY A 39 7.13 15.97 4.59
N GLY A 40 6.96 16.32 5.86
CA GLY A 40 6.49 15.38 6.90
C GLY A 40 7.51 14.29 7.27
N SER A 41 7.11 13.35 8.12
CA SER A 41 7.98 12.25 8.62
C SER A 41 7.60 10.88 8.05
N GLY A 42 6.75 10.84 7.03
CA GLY A 42 6.33 9.61 6.37
C GLY A 42 7.42 9.07 5.43
N PRO A 43 7.54 7.74 5.27
CA PRO A 43 8.43 7.17 4.29
C PRO A 43 7.99 7.54 2.86
N ASN A 44 8.95 7.74 1.96
CA ASN A 44 8.73 8.05 0.54
C ASN A 44 8.02 9.39 0.25
N ASN A 45 8.07 10.34 1.19
CA ASN A 45 7.66 11.71 0.91
C ASN A 45 8.80 12.45 0.18
N TYR A 46 8.44 13.30 -0.78
CA TYR A 46 9.40 14.19 -1.43
C TYR A 46 9.88 15.25 -0.46
N THR A 47 11.12 15.70 -0.62
CA THR A 47 11.63 16.86 0.13
C THR A 47 11.45 18.18 -0.62
N SER A 48 11.18 18.11 -1.92
CA SER A 48 10.97 19.25 -2.82
C SER A 48 9.60 19.19 -3.50
N ILE A 49 8.97 20.37 -3.62
CA ILE A 49 7.74 20.62 -4.38
C ILE A 49 7.99 20.42 -5.87
N THR A 50 9.13 20.87 -6.43
CA THR A 50 9.41 20.71 -7.87
C THR A 50 9.71 19.26 -8.25
N GLU A 51 10.34 18.48 -7.37
CA GLU A 51 10.52 17.03 -7.58
C GLU A 51 9.17 16.30 -7.62
N ALA A 52 8.29 16.56 -6.65
CA ALA A 52 6.94 16.01 -6.66
C ALA A 52 6.12 16.46 -7.88
N LEU A 53 6.32 17.69 -8.36
CA LEU A 53 5.69 18.17 -9.59
C LEU A 53 6.22 17.45 -10.83
N GLY A 54 7.51 17.14 -10.89
CA GLY A 54 8.12 16.41 -12.00
C GLY A 54 7.59 14.98 -12.13
N ASP A 55 7.26 14.35 -11.01
CA ASP A 55 6.76 12.97 -10.95
C ASP A 55 5.22 12.88 -11.00
N ALA A 56 4.51 14.00 -10.80
CA ALA A 56 3.05 14.05 -10.84
C ALA A 56 2.52 13.81 -12.26
N SER A 57 1.51 12.93 -12.36
CA SER A 57 0.73 12.72 -13.58
C SER A 57 -0.59 13.49 -13.56
N ASN A 58 -1.22 13.65 -14.72
CA ASN A 58 -2.52 14.31 -14.80
C ASN A 58 -3.56 13.59 -13.92
N GLY A 59 -4.21 14.36 -13.03
CA GLY A 59 -5.17 13.85 -12.06
C GLY A 59 -4.58 13.53 -10.69
N ASP A 60 -3.25 13.56 -10.54
CA ASP A 60 -2.60 13.42 -9.23
C ASP A 60 -2.78 14.69 -8.39
N THR A 61 -2.65 14.54 -7.07
CA THR A 61 -2.71 15.63 -6.10
C THR A 61 -1.38 15.72 -5.35
N ILE A 62 -0.79 16.92 -5.30
CA ILE A 62 0.38 17.17 -4.47
C ILE A 62 -0.09 17.72 -3.12
N PHE A 63 0.15 16.97 -2.04
CA PHE A 63 -0.13 17.38 -0.67
C PHE A 63 1.17 17.85 0.01
N VAL A 64 1.25 19.14 0.33
CA VAL A 64 2.43 19.74 0.97
C VAL A 64 2.17 19.91 2.46
N TYR A 65 3.00 19.29 3.30
CA TYR A 65 2.94 19.50 4.74
C TYR A 65 3.43 20.92 5.09
N PRO A 66 2.97 21.52 6.21
CA PRO A 66 3.46 22.82 6.63
C PRO A 66 4.99 22.83 6.84
N GLY A 67 5.66 23.81 6.23
CA GLY A 67 7.11 23.96 6.30
C GLY A 67 7.62 25.08 5.40
N THR A 68 8.92 25.38 5.52
CA THR A 68 9.62 26.27 4.60
C THR A 68 10.37 25.41 3.59
N TYR A 69 10.09 25.62 2.31
CA TYR A 69 10.72 24.90 1.20
C TYR A 69 11.55 25.89 0.38
N HIS A 70 12.81 25.56 0.16
CA HIS A 70 13.71 26.34 -0.69
C HIS A 70 13.76 25.65 -2.06
N GLU A 71 12.99 26.18 -3.00
CA GLU A 71 12.92 25.72 -4.39
C GLU A 71 13.74 26.62 -5.32
#